data_AF-A0A5C8LQI7-F1
#
_entry.id   AF-A0A5C8LQI7-F1
#
_cell.length_a   1.000
_cell.length_b   1.000
_cell.length_c   1.000
_cell.angle_alpha   90.00
_cell.angle_beta   90.00
_cell.angle_gamma   90.00
#
_symmetry.space_group_name_H-M   'P 1'
#
loop_
_entity.id
_entity.type
_entity.pdbx_description
1 polymer ?
#
loop_
_entity_poly.entity_id
_entity_poly.type
_entity_poly.pdbx_seq_one_letter_code
_entity_poly.pdbx_strand_id
1 'polypeptide(L)' 'MEENRIGVCMICEQQRIGGIHIVTTFICDGCSNELVKTNVNDQRYPFFVKQMKKVFYPGNAKSYMN' A
#
# COMPACT_ATOMS: atom_id res chain seq x y z
N MET A 1 22.92 -13.01 -0.11
CA MET A 1 22.08 -13.16 -1.31
C MET A 1 20.84 -12.32 -1.03
N GLU A 2 20.60 -11.27 -1.82
CA GLU A 2 19.44 -10.41 -1.62
C GLU A 2 18.22 -11.17 -2.15
N GLU A 3 17.36 -11.68 -1.27
CA GLU A 3 16.12 -12.34 -1.66
C GLU A 3 15.26 -11.34 -2.42
N ASN A 4 15.17 -11.55 -3.74
CA ASN A 4 14.38 -10.73 -4.63
C ASN A 4 12.91 -10.99 -4.30
N ARG A 5 12.30 -10.14 -3.45
CA ARG A 5 10.91 -10.33 -3.02
C ARG A 5 9.98 -10.10 -4.21
N ILE A 6 9.36 -11.18 -4.71
CA ILE A 6 8.39 -11.14 -5.81
C ILE A 6 6.99 -11.22 -5.21
N GLY A 7 6.10 -10.33 -5.64
CA GLY A 7 4.70 -10.32 -5.19
C GLY A 7 3.80 -9.49 -6.10
N VAL A 8 2.49 -9.60 -5.91
CA VAL A 8 1.50 -8.74 -6.58
C VAL A 8 1.28 -7.50 -5.73
N CYS A 9 1.62 -6.34 -6.29
CA CYS A 9 1.49 -5.08 -5.56
C CYS A 9 0.01 -4.76 -5.32
N MET A 10 -0.39 -4.53 -4.08
CA MET A 10 -1.78 -4.19 -3.74
C MET A 10 -2.25 -2.81 -4.26
N ILE A 11 -1.32 -1.95 -4.72
CA ILE A 11 -1.64 -0.58 -5.16
C ILE A 11 -1.84 -0.53 -6.67
N CYS A 12 -0.89 -1.09 -7.43
CA CYS A 12 -0.96 -1.10 -8.89
C CYS A 12 -1.46 -2.45 -9.47
N GLU A 13 -1.72 -3.44 -8.61
CA GLU A 13 -2.24 -4.78 -8.97
C GLU A 13 -1.36 -5.55 -9.97
N GLN A 14 -0.07 -5.20 -10.05
CA GLN A 14 0.90 -5.82 -10.95
C GLN A 14 1.90 -6.69 -10.18
N GLN A 15 2.32 -7.78 -10.81
CA GLN A 15 3.44 -8.58 -10.33
C GLN A 15 4.74 -7.77 -10.44
N ARG A 16 5.43 -7.60 -9.32
CA ARG A 16 6.65 -6.81 -9.23
C ARG A 16 7.70 -7.57 -8.45
N ILE A 17 8.94 -7.21 -8.75
CA ILE A 17 10.15 -7.73 -8.13
C ILE A 17 10.74 -6.56 -7.34
N GLY A 18 11.03 -6.76 -6.06
CA GLY A 18 11.42 -5.69 -5.15
C GLY A 18 10.22 -4.97 -4.55
N GLY A 19 10.31 -4.71 -3.25
CA GLY A 19 9.22 -4.13 -2.47
C GLY A 19 9.24 -4.50 -1.00
N ILE A 20 8.24 -4.00 -0.31
CA ILE A 20 8.01 -4.23 1.12
C ILE A 20 6.73 -5.04 1.33
N HIS A 21 6.75 -5.92 2.32
CA HIS A 21 5.55 -6.57 2.83
C HIS A 21 5.07 -5.84 4.07
N ILE A 22 3.82 -5.37 4.07
CA ILE A 22 3.16 -4.74 5.22
C ILE A 22 2.04 -5.66 5.67
N VAL A 23 2.19 -6.25 6.85
CA VAL A 23 1.28 -7.24 7.43
C VAL A 23 1.14 -8.44 6.48
N THR A 24 0.04 -8.53 5.72
CA THR A 24 -0.26 -9.61 4.77
C THR A 24 -0.22 -9.15 3.31
N THR A 25 0.23 -7.93 3.04
CA THR A 25 0.18 -7.31 1.71
C THR A 25 1.54 -6.94 1.19
N PHE A 26 1.71 -7.00 -0.13
CA PHE A 26 2.95 -6.61 -0.81
C PHE A 26 2.75 -5.28 -1.51
N ILE A 27 3.72 -4.37 -1.36
CA ILE A 27 3.78 -3.08 -2.05
C ILE A 27 5.14 -3.00 -2.75
N CYS A 28 5.14 -2.78 -4.06
CA CYS A 28 6.38 -2.63 -4.81
C CYS A 28 7.12 -1.33 -4.46
N ASP A 29 8.42 -1.27 -4.79
CA ASP A 29 9.26 -0.09 -4.50
C ASP A 29 8.74 1.19 -5.16
N GLY A 30 8.17 1.09 -6.37
CA GLY A 30 7.57 2.24 -7.04
C GLY A 30 6.43 2.85 -6.23
N CYS A 31 5.47 2.02 -5.82
CA CYS A 31 4.30 2.49 -5.07
C CYS A 31 4.66 2.92 -3.64
N SER A 32 5.59 2.25 -2.96
CA SER A 32 6.02 2.66 -1.62
C SER A 32 6.82 3.98 -1.63
N ASN A 33 7.65 4.19 -2.66
CA ASN A 33 8.38 5.45 -2.84
C ASN A 33 7.44 6.61 -3.18
N GLU A 34 6.44 6.38 -4.04
CA GLU A 34 5.39 7.37 -4.31
C GLU A 34 4.59 7.69 -3.05
N LEU A 35 4.23 6.68 -2.27
CA LEU A 35 3.55 6.82 -0.99
C LEU A 35 4.30 7.75 -0.03
N VAL A 36 5.58 7.47 0.23
CA VAL A 36 6.42 8.25 1.16
C VAL A 36 6.64 9.67 0.65
N LYS A 37 6.69 9.87 -0.67
CA LYS A 37 6.85 11.19 -1.30
C LYS A 37 5.55 11.98 -1.43
N THR A 38 4.40 11.33 -1.28
CA THR A 38 3.10 12.00 -1.39
C THR A 38 2.87 12.87 -0.17
N ASN A 39 2.82 14.18 -0.37
CA ASN A 39 2.52 15.12 0.69
C ASN A 39 1.07 14.91 1.18
N VAL A 40 0.82 15.10 2.48
CA VAL A 40 -0.54 14.98 3.06
C VAL A 40 -1.55 15.94 2.44
N ASN A 41 -1.08 17.03 1.84
CA ASN A 41 -1.91 18.02 1.13
C ASN A 41 -2.12 17.67 -0.36
N ASP A 42 -1.50 16.61 -0.88
CA ASP A 42 -1.65 16.18 -2.26
C ASP A 42 -2.99 15.45 -2.45
N GLN A 43 -3.67 15.72 -3.57
CA GLN A 43 -4.96 15.11 -3.91
C GLN A 43 -4.90 13.58 -4.03
N ARG A 44 -3.69 13.00 -4.17
CA ARG A 44 -3.46 11.55 -4.21
C ARG A 44 -3.35 10.92 -2.83
N TYR A 45 -3.08 11.70 -1.78
CA TYR A 45 -2.95 11.18 -0.41
C TYR A 45 -4.21 10.41 0.07
N PRO A 46 -5.45 10.88 -0.15
CA PRO A 46 -6.65 10.13 0.21
C PRO A 46 -6.78 8.77 -0.49
N PHE A 47 -6.30 8.65 -1.73
CA PHE A 47 -6.32 7.38 -2.46
C PHE A 47 -5.45 6.33 -1.76
N PHE A 48 -4.22 6.72 -1.40
CA PHE A 48 -3.28 5.89 -0.70
C PHE A 48 -3.76 5.45 0.69
N VAL A 49 -4.33 6.38 1.46
CA VAL A 49 -4.94 6.07 2.76
C VAL A 49 -6.08 5.07 2.60
N LYS A 50 -6.92 5.21 1.57
CA LYS A 50 -8.00 4.26 1.28
C LYS A 50 -7.47 2.86 0.98
N GLN A 51 -6.39 2.73 0.21
CA GLN A 51 -5.78 1.42 -0.04
C GLN A 51 -5.19 0.82 1.23
N MET A 52 -4.46 1.60 2.04
CA MET A 52 -3.92 1.10 3.31
C MET A 52 -5.01 0.67 4.29
N LYS A 53 -6.15 1.37 4.34
CA LYS A 53 -7.28 0.95 5.18
C LYS A 53 -7.76 -0.47 4.86
N LYS A 54 -7.72 -0.90 3.59
CA LYS A 54 -8.08 -2.29 3.20
C LYS A 54 -7.09 -3.32 3.74
N VAL A 55 -5.82 -2.95 3.87
CA VAL A 55 -4.75 -3.81 4.42
C VAL A 55 -4.96 -4.07 5.90
N PHE A 56 -5.15 -2.98 6.64
CA PHE A 56 -5.21 -3.03 8.11
C PHE A 56 -6.59 -3.51 8.62
N TYR A 57 -7.64 -3.35 7.83
CA TYR A 57 -9.01 -3.71 8.21
C TYR A 57 -9.71 -4.51 7.11
N PRO A 58 -9.36 -5.80 6.92
CA PRO A 58 -10.05 -6.68 5.98
C PRO A 58 -11.50 -7.01 6.40
N GLY A 59 -11.95 -6.59 7.60
CA GLY A 59 -13.31 -6.78 8.09
C GLY A 59 -13.81 -5.57 8.89
N ASN A 60 -15.03 -5.12 8.55
CA ASN A 60 -15.83 -4.05 9.18
C ASN A 60 -15.69 -2.64 8.59
N ALA A 61 -16.36 -2.42 7.46
CA ALA A 61 -16.67 -1.10 6.90
C ALA A 61 -17.71 -0.29 7.71
N LYS A 62 -17.80 -0.48 9.02
CA LYS A 62 -18.68 0.30 9.90
C LYS A 62 -17.96 0.63 11.20
N SER A 63 -18.06 1.91 11.57
CA SER A 63 -17.54 2.55 12.78
C SER A 63 -16.26 3.37 12.55
N TYR A 64 -16.23 4.54 13.18
CA TYR A 64 -15.16 5.56 13.20
C TYR A 64 -15.17 6.58 12.05
N MET A 65 -16.32 7.21 11.88
CA MET A 65 -16.37 8.68 11.94
C MET A 65 -16.85 9.03 13.35
N ASN A 66 -15.94 9.52 14.19
CA ASN A 66 -16.25 10.37 15.33
C ASN A 66 -15.42 11.64 15.17
#